data_AF-A0A7S2YYM2-F1
#
_entry.id   AF-A0A7S2YYM2-F1
#
_cell.length_a   1.000
_cell.length_b   1.000
_cell.length_c   1.000
_cell.angle_alpha   90.00
_cell.angle_beta   90.00
_cell.angle_gamma   90.00
#
_symmetry.space_group_name_H-M   'P 1'
#
loop_
_entity.id
_entity.type
_entity.pdbx_description
1 polymer ?
#
loop_
_entity_poly.entity_id
_entity_poly.type
_entity_poly.pdbx_seq_one_letter_code
_entity_poly.pdbx_strand_id
1 'polypeptide(L)'
;GANPPPAGAGGDPAAAAFFLGKDVSEVSQLSGSDEYKALLQKVAEASKGKAVARAWTGPATEDPAYRLVLDCNETALEIENEVVNLHTFARGKYKPKFPELETLVHHPVDYARVVKKIGNET
;
A
#
# COMPACT_ATOMS: atom_id res chain seq x y z
N GLY A 1 18.13 6.20 -3.85
CA GLY A 1 17.46 7.49 -3.65
C GLY A 1 16.44 7.67 -4.75
N ALA A 2 15.23 7.15 -4.56
CA ALA A 2 14.11 7.42 -5.44
C ALA A 2 13.33 8.59 -4.82
N ASN A 3 13.09 9.63 -5.61
CA ASN A 3 12.28 10.76 -5.18
C ASN A 3 10.84 10.25 -4.97
N PRO A 4 10.24 10.40 -3.77
CA PRO A 4 8.89 9.92 -3.53
C PRO A 4 7.93 10.56 -4.54
N PRO A 5 6.89 9.83 -4.99
CA PRO A 5 5.87 10.42 -5.84
C PRO A 5 5.24 11.63 -5.12
N PRO A 6 4.84 12.68 -5.85
CA PRO A 6 4.24 13.86 -5.25
C PRO A 6 2.99 13.46 -4.44
N ALA A 7 2.97 13.86 -3.17
CA ALA A 7 1.81 13.65 -2.30
C ALA A 7 0.56 14.27 -2.95
N GLY A 8 -0.47 13.47 -3.20
CA GLY A 8 -1.71 13.91 -3.87
C GLY A 8 -1.86 13.48 -5.33
N ALA A 9 -0.98 12.64 -5.86
CA ALA A 9 -0.99 12.10 -7.23
C ALA A 9 -2.22 11.24 -7.62
N GLY A 10 -3.16 10.96 -6.72
CA GLY A 10 -4.28 10.03 -6.96
C GLY A 10 -5.28 10.45 -8.04
N GLY A 11 -5.29 11.73 -8.43
CA GLY A 11 -6.25 12.29 -9.39
C GLY A 11 -5.67 13.03 -10.59
N ASP A 12 -4.35 13.27 -10.64
CA ASP A 12 -3.76 14.16 -11.66
C ASP A 12 -3.31 13.37 -12.91
N PRO A 13 -3.77 13.71 -14.13
CA PRO A 13 -3.25 13.11 -15.36
C PRO A 13 -1.73 13.25 -15.54
N ALA A 14 -1.10 14.27 -14.95
CA ALA A 14 0.36 14.41 -14.94
C ALA A 14 1.07 13.34 -14.08
N ALA A 15 0.41 12.85 -13.02
CA ALA A 15 0.95 11.77 -12.19
C ALA A 15 0.95 10.42 -12.91
N ALA A 16 -0.04 10.16 -13.78
CA ALA A 16 -0.02 8.96 -14.62
C ALA A 16 1.21 8.93 -15.55
N ALA A 17 1.68 10.10 -16.01
CA ALA A 17 2.87 10.20 -16.83
C ALA A 17 4.17 9.88 -16.07
N PHE A 18 4.23 10.18 -14.75
CA PHE A 18 5.36 9.82 -13.89
C PHE A 18 5.60 8.30 -13.81
N PHE A 19 4.55 7.52 -14.05
CA PHE A 19 4.57 6.06 -13.98
C PHE A 19 4.79 5.37 -15.35
N LEU A 20 4.87 6.14 -16.45
CA LEU A 20 5.20 5.61 -17.77
C LEU A 20 6.61 5.00 -17.77
N GLY A 21 6.72 3.76 -18.25
CA GLY A 21 7.99 3.05 -18.36
C GLY A 21 8.50 2.43 -17.05
N LYS A 22 7.81 2.63 -15.93
CA LYS A 22 8.16 1.99 -14.64
C LYS A 22 7.57 0.59 -14.52
N ASP A 23 8.24 -0.22 -13.71
CA ASP A 23 7.74 -1.50 -13.23
C ASP A 23 7.11 -1.37 -11.83
N VAL A 24 6.28 -2.35 -11.46
CA VAL A 24 5.55 -2.34 -10.18
C VAL A 24 6.49 -2.25 -8.98
N SER A 25 7.67 -2.87 -9.06
CA SER A 25 8.70 -2.83 -8.01
C SER A 25 9.32 -1.45 -7.78
N GLU A 26 9.19 -0.53 -8.75
CA GLU A 26 9.62 0.86 -8.60
C GLU A 26 8.52 1.76 -8.04
N VAL A 27 7.28 1.27 -8.01
CA VAL A 27 6.08 2.01 -7.59
C VAL A 27 5.60 1.57 -6.21
N SER A 28 5.87 0.32 -5.82
CA SER A 28 5.60 -0.24 -4.49
C SER A 28 6.86 -0.93 -3.98
N GLN A 29 7.34 -0.47 -2.83
CA GLN A 29 8.55 -0.95 -2.17
C GLN A 29 8.28 -1.43 -0.74
N LEU A 30 7.19 -0.94 -0.12
CA LEU A 30 6.83 -1.24 1.27
C LEU A 30 6.68 -2.73 1.51
N SER A 31 5.92 -3.42 0.65
CA SER A 31 5.71 -4.88 0.78
C SER A 31 7.00 -5.70 0.72
N GLY A 32 8.04 -5.15 0.07
CA GLY A 32 9.37 -5.75 -0.03
C GLY A 32 10.32 -5.36 1.10
N SER A 33 10.00 -4.33 1.90
CA SER A 33 10.90 -3.79 2.92
C SER A 33 11.02 -4.74 4.10
N ASP A 34 12.20 -4.71 4.74
CA ASP A 34 12.45 -5.54 5.91
C ASP A 34 11.72 -5.00 7.14
N GLU A 35 11.49 -3.68 7.23
CA GLU A 35 10.67 -3.09 8.30
C GLU A 35 9.23 -3.62 8.24
N TYR A 36 8.61 -3.66 7.05
CA TYR A 36 7.25 -4.13 6.86
C TYR A 36 7.10 -5.61 7.24
N LYS A 37 8.03 -6.47 6.79
CA LYS A 37 8.03 -7.90 7.14
C LYS A 37 8.21 -8.10 8.64
N ALA A 38 9.11 -7.35 9.26
CA ALA A 38 9.35 -7.44 10.70
C ALA A 38 8.11 -7.00 11.50
N LEU A 39 7.41 -5.95 11.07
CA LEU A 39 6.17 -5.50 11.70
C LEU A 39 5.07 -6.56 11.58
N LEU A 40 4.86 -7.13 10.39
CA LEU A 40 3.87 -8.20 10.20
C LEU A 40 4.17 -9.42 11.08
N GLN A 41 5.45 -9.78 11.26
CA GLN A 41 5.84 -10.84 12.18
C GLN A 41 5.46 -10.50 13.63
N LYS A 42 5.77 -9.28 14.11
CA LYS A 42 5.40 -8.82 15.46
C LYS A 42 3.88 -8.86 15.68
N VAL A 43 3.09 -8.42 14.70
CA VAL A 43 1.63 -8.46 14.74
C VAL A 43 1.12 -9.91 14.76
N ALA A 44 1.69 -10.80 13.97
CA ALA A 44 1.34 -12.22 13.95
C ALA A 44 1.68 -12.92 15.28
N GLU A 45 2.74 -12.52 15.96
CA GLU A 45 3.11 -13.03 17.29
C GLU A 45 2.20 -12.46 18.39
N ALA A 46 1.88 -11.16 18.32
CA ALA A 46 0.99 -10.49 19.27
C ALA A 46 -0.45 -11.02 19.20
N SER A 47 -0.97 -11.24 18.00
CA SER A 47 -2.32 -11.78 17.76
C SER A 47 -2.50 -13.23 18.24
N LYS A 48 -1.40 -14.00 18.38
CA LYS A 48 -1.41 -15.34 18.97
C LYS A 48 -1.49 -15.33 20.51
N GLY A 49 -1.64 -14.16 21.15
CA GLY A 49 -1.92 -14.01 22.57
C GLY A 49 -0.72 -14.18 23.51
N LYS A 50 0.50 -14.40 23.01
CA LYS A 50 1.69 -14.64 23.84
C LYS A 50 2.42 -13.38 24.30
N ALA A 51 2.32 -12.27 23.56
CA ALA A 51 3.07 -11.04 23.86
C ALA A 51 2.25 -10.00 24.66
N VAL A 52 0.92 -9.95 24.46
CA VAL A 52 0.04 -8.92 25.04
C VAL A 52 -0.51 -9.31 26.42
N ALA A 53 -0.44 -10.60 26.78
CA ALA A 53 -0.99 -11.11 28.04
C ALA A 53 -0.07 -10.90 29.27
N ARG A 54 1.17 -10.42 29.08
CA ARG A 54 2.04 -10.10 30.20
C ARG A 54 1.65 -8.71 30.70
N ALA A 55 0.97 -8.66 31.84
CA ALA A 55 0.57 -7.39 32.47
C ALA A 55 1.76 -6.45 32.56
N TRP A 56 1.81 -5.45 31.67
CA TRP A 56 2.83 -4.42 31.68
C TRP A 56 2.59 -3.56 32.92
N THR A 57 3.59 -3.48 33.79
CA THR A 57 3.49 -2.76 35.07
C THR A 57 4.19 -1.39 35.04
N GLY A 58 4.71 -0.98 33.88
CA GLY A 58 5.37 0.31 33.68
C GLY A 58 4.42 1.40 33.17
N PRO A 59 4.93 2.59 32.81
CA PRO A 59 4.14 3.65 32.19
C PRO A 59 3.49 3.18 30.88
N ALA A 60 2.25 3.59 30.60
CA ALA A 60 1.53 3.21 29.38
C ALA A 60 2.24 3.65 28.09
N THR A 61 3.02 4.74 28.12
CA THR A 61 3.82 5.24 26.99
C THR A 61 4.99 4.33 26.60
N GLU A 62 5.32 3.37 27.46
CA GLU A 62 6.38 2.38 27.28
C GLU A 62 5.81 0.97 27.07
N ASP A 63 4.47 0.81 27.06
CA ASP A 63 3.82 -0.46 26.80
C ASP A 63 4.17 -0.95 25.38
N PRO A 64 4.81 -2.12 25.23
CA PRO A 64 5.14 -2.70 23.93
C PRO A 64 3.93 -2.89 23.01
N ALA A 65 2.74 -3.17 23.56
CA ALA A 65 1.51 -3.29 22.80
C ALA A 65 1.05 -1.93 22.25
N TYR A 66 1.16 -0.87 23.05
CA TYR A 66 0.86 0.49 22.59
C TYR A 66 1.83 0.94 21.48
N ARG A 67 3.13 0.65 21.64
CA ARG A 67 4.13 0.93 20.60
C ARG A 67 3.83 0.19 19.30
N LEU A 68 3.49 -1.10 19.38
CA LEU A 68 3.12 -1.88 18.21
C LEU A 68 1.90 -1.27 17.48
N VAL A 69 0.91 -0.74 18.20
CA VAL A 69 -0.26 -0.09 17.58
C VAL A 69 0.14 1.20 16.86
N LEU A 70 1.05 2.00 17.42
CA LEU A 70 1.56 3.20 16.74
C LEU A 70 2.30 2.84 15.46
N ASP A 71 3.21 1.85 15.51
CA ASP A 71 3.93 1.35 14.34
C ASP A 71 2.95 0.84 13.27
N CYS A 72 1.89 0.11 13.67
CA CYS A 72 0.83 -0.33 12.76
C CYS A 72 0.13 0.83 12.06
N ASN A 73 -0.15 1.92 12.78
CA ASN A 73 -0.85 3.08 12.22
C ASN A 73 0.01 3.82 11.19
N GLU A 74 1.30 3.99 11.48
CA GLU A 74 2.25 4.60 10.55
C GLU A 74 2.35 3.78 9.26
N THR A 75 2.56 2.46 9.38
CA THR A 75 2.60 1.57 8.22
C THR A 75 1.26 1.50 7.48
N ALA A 76 0.12 1.60 8.17
CA ALA A 76 -1.20 1.63 7.52
C ALA A 76 -1.33 2.83 6.57
N LEU A 77 -0.84 4.00 6.97
CA LEU A 77 -0.81 5.19 6.12
C LEU A 77 0.10 4.99 4.89
N GLU A 78 1.24 4.34 5.06
CA GLU A 78 2.13 3.99 3.93
C GLU A 78 1.45 3.02 2.95
N ILE A 79 0.72 2.02 3.45
CA ILE A 79 -0.09 1.11 2.62
C ILE A 79 -1.14 1.88 1.83
N GLU A 80 -1.87 2.80 2.47
CA GLU A 80 -2.88 3.62 1.79
C GLU A 80 -2.27 4.44 0.64
N ASN A 81 -1.10 5.03 0.85
CA ASN A 81 -0.36 5.76 -0.18
C ASN A 81 0.07 4.83 -1.34
N GLU A 82 0.57 3.63 -1.04
CA GLU A 82 0.93 2.66 -2.08
C GLU A 82 -0.29 2.19 -2.88
N VAL A 83 -1.44 1.97 -2.24
CA VAL A 83 -2.68 1.60 -2.93
C VAL A 83 -3.07 2.68 -3.96
N VAL A 84 -2.98 3.95 -3.59
CA VAL A 84 -3.25 5.07 -4.51
C VAL A 84 -2.24 5.07 -5.66
N ASN A 85 -0.94 4.93 -5.37
CA ASN A 85 0.11 4.91 -6.39
C ASN A 85 -0.07 3.75 -7.39
N LEU A 86 -0.34 2.55 -6.89
CA LEU A 86 -0.59 1.36 -7.70
C LEU A 86 -1.86 1.51 -8.55
N HIS A 87 -2.89 2.14 -8.01
CA HIS A 87 -4.11 2.42 -8.76
C HIS A 87 -3.87 3.41 -9.90
N THR A 88 -3.16 4.51 -9.65
CA THR A 88 -2.76 5.48 -10.69
C THR A 88 -1.87 4.82 -11.74
N PHE A 89 -0.91 3.99 -11.32
CA PHE A 89 -0.07 3.20 -12.23
C PHE A 89 -0.90 2.28 -13.14
N ALA A 90 -1.81 1.50 -12.56
CA ALA A 90 -2.67 0.59 -13.31
C ALA A 90 -3.57 1.35 -14.30
N ARG A 91 -4.16 2.47 -13.87
CA ARG A 91 -4.94 3.37 -14.74
C ARG A 91 -4.12 3.87 -15.91
N GLY A 92 -2.89 4.34 -15.68
CA GLY A 92 -1.99 4.79 -16.74
C GLY A 92 -1.75 3.72 -17.82
N LYS A 93 -1.63 2.44 -17.42
CA LYS A 93 -1.39 1.32 -18.36
C LYS A 93 -2.65 0.87 -19.11
N TYR A 94 -3.82 0.93 -18.48
CA TYR A 94 -5.08 0.42 -19.06
C TYR A 94 -5.92 1.49 -19.78
N LYS A 95 -5.74 2.76 -19.46
CA LYS A 95 -6.46 3.88 -20.09
C LYS A 95 -6.37 3.88 -21.64
N PRO A 96 -5.24 3.55 -22.28
CA PRO A 96 -5.18 3.47 -23.75
C PRO A 96 -5.97 2.30 -24.36
N LYS A 97 -6.19 1.22 -23.59
CA LYS A 97 -6.88 0.00 -24.05
C LYS A 97 -8.38 0.05 -23.76
N PHE A 98 -8.74 0.53 -22.57
CA PHE A 98 -10.12 0.55 -22.10
C PHE A 98 -10.36 1.75 -21.17
N PRO A 99 -10.54 2.97 -21.72
CA PRO A 99 -10.69 4.20 -20.95
C PRO A 99 -11.93 4.20 -20.04
N GLU A 100 -12.99 3.48 -20.42
CA GLU A 100 -14.23 3.38 -19.64
C GLU A 100 -14.06 2.62 -18.33
N LEU A 101 -12.98 1.83 -18.17
CA LEU A 101 -12.76 1.05 -16.95
C LEU A 101 -12.67 1.95 -15.70
N GLU A 102 -12.15 3.16 -15.85
CA GLU A 102 -12.01 4.14 -14.78
C GLU A 102 -13.36 4.66 -14.26
N THR A 103 -14.34 4.82 -15.14
CA THR A 103 -15.68 5.26 -14.75
C THR A 103 -16.58 4.11 -14.30
N LEU A 104 -16.25 2.88 -14.69
CA LEU A 104 -16.98 1.68 -14.30
C LEU A 104 -16.55 1.15 -12.93
N VAL A 105 -15.28 1.29 -12.57
CA VAL A 105 -14.71 0.71 -11.35
C VAL A 105 -13.92 1.75 -10.56
N HIS A 106 -14.57 2.33 -9.56
CA HIS A 106 -13.98 3.41 -8.76
C HIS A 106 -13.04 2.92 -7.65
N HIS A 107 -13.28 1.72 -7.10
CA HIS A 107 -12.53 1.24 -5.95
C HIS A 107 -11.18 0.64 -6.38
N PRO A 108 -10.02 1.09 -5.82
CA PRO A 108 -8.69 0.69 -6.27
C PRO A 108 -8.43 -0.82 -6.33
N VAL A 109 -8.88 -1.55 -5.32
CA VAL A 109 -8.68 -3.00 -5.22
C VAL A 109 -9.52 -3.74 -6.25
N ASP A 110 -10.74 -3.27 -6.50
CA ASP A 110 -11.62 -3.88 -7.50
C ASP A 110 -11.14 -3.55 -8.91
N TYR A 111 -10.65 -2.33 -9.13
CA TYR A 111 -9.99 -1.96 -10.39
C TYR A 111 -8.84 -2.91 -10.71
N ALA A 112 -7.97 -3.17 -9.73
CA ALA A 112 -6.86 -4.11 -9.88
C ALA A 112 -7.33 -5.55 -10.17
N ARG A 113 -8.43 -6.00 -9.53
CA ARG A 113 -9.04 -7.32 -9.81
C ARG A 113 -9.57 -7.40 -11.24
N VAL A 114 -10.26 -6.36 -11.71
CA VAL A 114 -10.80 -6.31 -13.07
C VAL A 114 -9.68 -6.25 -14.10
N VAL A 115 -8.68 -5.39 -13.89
CA VAL A 115 -7.45 -5.34 -14.70
C VAL A 115 -6.79 -6.73 -14.80
N LYS A 116 -6.62 -7.42 -13.66
CA LYS A 116 -6.07 -8.79 -13.63
C LYS A 116 -6.94 -9.78 -14.40
N LYS A 117 -8.26 -9.61 -14.38
CA LYS A 117 -9.22 -10.50 -15.06
C LYS A 117 -9.31 -10.23 -16.56
N ILE A 118 -9.22 -8.97 -16.99
CA ILE A 118 -9.11 -8.59 -18.40
C ILE A 118 -7.86 -9.25 -18.99
N GLY A 119 -6.75 -9.20 -18.24
CA GLY A 119 -5.48 -9.76 -18.69
C GLY A 119 -4.89 -8.97 -19.86
N ASN A 120 -3.58 -9.04 -20.05
CA ASN A 120 -2.92 -8.46 -21.22
C ASN A 120 -3.15 -9.33 -22.48
N GLU A 121 -4.38 -9.77 -22.73
CA GLU A 121 -4.72 -10.28 -24.06
C GLU A 121 -4.64 -9.08 -25.03
N THR A 122 -3.82 -9.28 -26.04
CA THR A 122 -3.04 -8.28 -26.81
C THR A 122 -3.86 -7.18 -27.45
#